data_AF-A0A7C5IAC3-F1
#
_entry.id   AF-A0A7C5IAC3-F1
#
_cell.length_a   1.000
_cell.length_b   1.000
_cell.length_c   1.000
_cell.angle_alpha   90.00
_cell.angle_beta   90.00
_cell.angle_gamma   90.00
#
_symmetry.space_group_name_H-M   'P 1'
#
loop_
_entity.id
_entity.type
_entity.pdbx_description
1 polymer ?
#
loop_
_entity_poly.entity_id
_entity_poly.type
_entity_poly.pdbx_seq_one_letter_code
_entity_poly.pdbx_strand_id
1 'polypeptide(L)' 'MITRSQKVRLGVFLVVSATLLVGTIVVVAGIRLTEKRDTYVVRYRGVSMSGLEPGASVKYNGVRVGQVEALEID' A
#
# COMPACT_ATOMS: atom_id res chain seq x y z
N MET A 1 -15.50 -42.56 6.29
CA MET A 1 -16.50 -41.73 5.58
C MET A 1 -16.60 -40.39 6.28
N ILE A 2 -16.46 -39.28 5.55
CA ILE A 2 -16.60 -37.94 6.13
C ILE A 2 -18.07 -37.74 6.49
N THR A 3 -18.37 -37.51 7.77
CA THR A 3 -19.74 -37.28 8.24
C THR A 3 -20.21 -35.89 7.82
N ARG A 4 -21.53 -35.69 7.64
CA ARG A 4 -22.09 -34.39 7.23
C ARG A 4 -21.66 -33.25 8.17
N SER A 5 -21.55 -33.54 9.47
CA SER A 5 -21.09 -32.60 10.49
C SER A 5 -19.64 -32.12 10.26
N GLN A 6 -18.75 -33.00 9.77
CA GLN A 6 -17.37 -32.63 9.44
C GLN A 6 -17.31 -31.70 8.23
N LYS A 7 -18.15 -31.93 7.21
CA LYS A 7 -18.23 -31.04 6.02
C LYS A 7 -18.73 -29.65 6.39
N VAL A 8 -19.75 -29.56 7.25
CA VAL A 8 -20.30 -28.27 7.69
C VAL A 8 -19.27 -27.49 8.50
N ARG A 9 -18.58 -28.14 9.46
CA ARG A 9 -17.54 -27.49 10.26
C ARG A 9 -16.37 -26.97 9.40
N LEU A 10 -15.99 -27.73 8.38
CA LEU A 10 -14.97 -27.30 7.41
C LEU A 10 -15.42 -26.09 6.59
N GLY A 11 -16.66 -26.10 6.10
CA GLY A 11 -17.22 -24.96 5.35
C GLY A 11 -17.26 -23.68 6.20
N VAL A 12 -17.73 -23.78 7.44
CA VAL A 12 -17.74 -22.64 8.38
C VAL A 12 -16.32 -22.14 8.64
N PHE A 13 -15.36 -23.02 8.89
CA PHE A 13 -13.96 -22.64 9.10
C PHE A 13 -13.38 -21.89 7.89
N LEU A 14 -13.63 -22.38 6.67
CA LEU A 14 -13.16 -21.76 5.45
C LEU A 14 -13.77 -20.37 5.24
N VAL A 15 -15.08 -20.23 5.42
CA VAL A 15 -15.78 -18.95 5.25
C VAL A 15 -15.32 -17.93 6.28
N VAL A 16 -15.20 -18.33 7.55
CA VAL A 16 -14.71 -17.44 8.62
C VAL A 16 -13.27 -17.01 8.34
N SER A 17 -12.40 -17.94 7.98
CA SER A 17 -10.98 -17.65 7.69
C SER A 17 -10.84 -16.73 6.48
N ALA A 18 -11.59 -16.99 5.40
CA ALA A 18 -11.60 -16.15 4.21
C ALA A 18 -12.11 -14.73 4.53
N THR A 19 -13.17 -14.63 5.33
CA THR A 19 -13.75 -13.34 5.74
C THR A 19 -12.75 -12.53 6.58
N LEU A 20 -12.08 -13.17 7.54
CA LEU A 20 -11.03 -12.55 8.35
C LEU A 20 -9.84 -12.08 7.48
N LEU A 21 -9.41 -12.90 6.53
CA LEU A 21 -8.33 -12.57 5.62
C LEU A 21 -8.67 -11.35 4.76
N VAL A 22 -9.84 -11.36 4.12
CA VAL A 22 -10.32 -10.25 3.29
C VAL A 22 -10.48 -8.99 4.14
N GLY A 23 -11.09 -9.09 5.32
CA GLY A 23 -11.22 -7.97 6.25
C GLY A 23 -9.88 -7.36 6.63
N THR A 24 -8.87 -8.18 6.89
CA THR A 24 -7.50 -7.71 7.20
C THR A 24 -6.89 -6.95 6.03
N ILE A 25 -7.02 -7.47 4.80
CA ILE A 25 -6.51 -6.82 3.59
C ILE A 25 -7.20 -5.45 3.40
N VAL A 26 -8.52 -5.39 3.55
CA VAL A 26 -9.29 -4.13 3.40
C VAL A 26 -8.86 -3.10 4.43
N VAL A 27 -8.69 -3.50 5.71
CA VAL A 27 -8.25 -2.58 6.76
C VAL A 27 -6.84 -2.05 6.47
N VAL A 28 -5.89 -2.91 6.12
CA VAL A 28 -4.51 -2.49 5.84
C VAL A 28 -4.43 -1.59 4.61
N ALA A 29 -5.16 -1.91 3.54
CA ALA A 29 -5.22 -1.09 2.33
C ALA A 29 -5.92 0.25 2.58
N GLY A 30 -7.04 0.24 3.30
CA GLY A 30 -7.83 1.44 3.62
C GLY A 30 -7.07 2.44 4.50
N ILE A 31 -6.28 1.96 5.47
CA ILE A 31 -5.40 2.82 6.29
C ILE A 31 -4.40 3.58 5.41
N ARG A 32 -3.79 2.92 4.42
CA ARG A 32 -2.83 3.57 3.50
C ARG A 32 -3.47 4.62 2.60
N LEU A 33 -4.75 4.45 2.25
CA LEU A 33 -5.47 5.36 1.35
C LEU A 33 -6.06 6.58 2.06
N THR A 34 -6.22 6.51 3.38
CA THR A 34 -6.82 7.59 4.20
C THR A 34 -5.77 8.59 4.72
N GLU A 35 -4.48 8.33 4.47
CA GLU A 35 -3.41 9.26 4.84
C GLU A 35 -3.52 10.51 3.96
N LYS A 36 -3.89 11.65 4.57
CA LYS A 36 -3.94 12.94 3.87
C LYS A 36 -2.51 13.33 3.49
N ARG A 37 -2.18 13.16 2.21
CA ARG A 37 -0.89 13.56 1.63
C ARG A 37 -1.10 14.78 0.75
N ASP A 38 -0.24 15.78 0.94
CA ASP A 38 -0.16 16.93 0.04
C ASP A 38 0.86 16.60 -1.07
N THR A 39 0.39 16.50 -2.31
CA THR A 39 1.25 16.21 -3.47
C THR A 39 1.81 17.51 -4.03
N TYR A 40 3.14 17.57 -4.17
CA TYR A 40 3.86 18.70 -4.77
C TYR A 40 4.58 18.25 -6.04
N VAL A 41 4.49 19.06 -7.09
CA VAL A 41 5.19 18.82 -8.37
C VAL A 41 6.30 19.85 -8.53
N VAL A 42 7.52 19.38 -8.78
CA VAL A 42 8.70 20.23 -9.00
C VAL A 42 9.28 19.93 -10.38
N ARG A 43 9.47 20.97 -11.19
CA ARG A 43 10.08 20.85 -12.52
C ARG A 43 11.54 21.23 -12.45
N TYR A 44 12.38 20.45 -13.11
CA TYR A 44 13.80 20.71 -13.24
C TYR A 44 14.16 20.84 -14.71
N ARG A 45 15.10 21.73 -15.03
CA ARG A 45 15.58 21.97 -16.39
C ARG A 45 17.09 22.03 -16.39
N GLY A 46 17.72 21.36 -17.35
CA GLY A 46 19.18 21.39 -17.53
C GLY A 46 19.99 20.71 -16.42
N VAL A 47 19.34 19.92 -15.55
CA VAL A 47 19.99 19.16 -14.47
C VAL A 47 19.62 17.69 -14.61
N SER A 48 20.62 16.81 -14.54
CA SER A 48 20.39 15.37 -14.53
C SER A 48 19.90 14.91 -13.16
N MET A 49 18.79 14.17 -13.14
CA MET A 49 18.26 13.48 -11.95
C MET A 49 18.73 12.03 -11.87
N SER A 50 19.91 11.72 -12.40
CA SER A 50 20.42 10.34 -12.42
C SER A 50 20.45 9.74 -11.00
N GLY A 51 19.78 8.61 -10.81
CA GLY A 51 19.66 7.92 -9.53
C GLY A 51 18.50 8.37 -8.65
N LEU A 52 17.65 9.30 -9.11
CA LEU A 52 16.37 9.57 -8.48
C LEU A 52 15.33 8.57 -9.00
N GLU A 53 14.72 7.82 -8.09
CA GLU A 53 13.73 6.78 -8.40
C GLU A 53 12.46 6.97 -7.57
N PRO A 54 11.29 6.50 -8.04
CA PRO A 54 10.08 6.44 -7.22
C PRO A 54 10.36 5.70 -5.90
N GLY A 55 9.90 6.25 -4.79
CA GLY A 55 10.19 5.78 -3.44
C GLY A 55 11.41 6.43 -2.77
N ALA A 56 12.20 7.23 -3.50
CA ALA A 56 13.29 8.00 -2.91
C ALA A 56 12.76 8.93 -1.81
N SER A 57 13.51 9.04 -0.70
CA SER A 57 13.06 9.81 0.47
C SER A 57 13.20 11.31 0.25
N VAL A 58 12.10 12.05 0.44
CA VAL A 58 12.11 13.51 0.51
C VAL A 58 12.42 13.92 1.96
N LYS A 59 13.45 14.75 2.14
CA LYS A 59 13.90 15.18 3.46
C LYS A 59 13.77 16.69 3.61
N TYR A 60 13.32 17.13 4.77
CA TYR A 60 13.33 18.52 5.21
C TYR A 60 14.22 18.63 6.45
N ASN A 61 15.28 19.45 6.37
CA ASN A 61 16.27 19.60 7.45
C ASN A 61 16.82 18.25 7.97
N GLY A 62 17.03 17.28 7.07
CA GLY A 62 17.52 15.94 7.41
C GLY A 62 16.45 14.95 7.87
N VAL A 63 15.24 15.40 8.19
CA VAL A 63 14.11 14.55 8.60
C VAL A 63 13.33 14.09 7.36
N ARG A 64 13.02 12.79 7.26
CA ARG A 64 12.17 12.27 6.19
C ARG A 64 10.75 12.80 6.38
N VAL A 65 10.25 13.52 5.37
CA VAL A 65 8.88 14.10 5.36
C VAL A 65 8.00 13.49 4.28
N GLY A 66 8.58 12.74 3.34
CA GLY A 66 7.81 12.09 2.29
C GLY A 66 8.68 11.22 1.40
N GLN A 67 8.13 10.88 0.23
CA GLN A 67 8.79 10.11 -0.80
C GLN A 67 8.40 10.60 -2.18
N VAL A 68 9.27 10.41 -3.16
CA VAL A 68 8.96 10.66 -4.58
C VAL A 68 7.93 9.64 -5.04
N GLU A 69 6.79 10.10 -5.55
CA GLU A 69 5.72 9.20 -6.03
C GLU A 69 5.89 8.85 -7.51
N ALA A 70 6.24 9.84 -8.35
CA ALA A 70 6.40 9.65 -9.78
C ALA A 70 7.46 10.60 -10.37
N LEU A 71 8.02 10.22 -11.53
CA LEU A 71 8.92 11.02 -12.35
C LEU A 71 8.39 10.98 -13.78
N GLU A 72 8.14 12.15 -14.36
CA GLU A 72 7.61 12.31 -15.71
C GLU A 72 8.50 13.26 -16.51
N ILE A 73 8.58 13.04 -17.82
CA ILE A 73 9.28 13.90 -18.78
C ILE A 73 8.22 14.57 -19.66
N ASP A 74 8.26 15.89 -19.73
CA ASP A 74 7.40 16.76 -20.54
C ASP A 74 8.25 17.54 -21.56
#